data_AF-A0A2N7L865-F1
#
_entry.id   AF-A0A2N7L865-F1
#
_cell.length_a   1.000
_cell.length_b   1.000
_cell.length_c   1.000
_cell.angle_alpha   90.00
_cell.angle_beta   90.00
_cell.angle_gamma   90.00
#
_symmetry.space_group_name_H-M   'P 1'
#
loop_
_entity.id
_entity.type
_entity.pdbx_description
1 polymer ?
#
loop_
_entity_poly.entity_id
_entity_poly.type
_entity_poly.pdbx_seq_one_letter_code
_entity_poly.pdbx_strand_id
1 'polypeptide(L)'
;MRTKLFIFSSFLTVLVSSQAVAYDYVPFPNTAILHDQSKAKNSIYANCTKNSQNELSCNFVQMTLSYELDPEDLKTTLSNEIDEFLNSNSATRDEKIKEAKSLCSSLSEDNKRVRNHFENLRETSQKDFAIGVIGILDKACEVKTESDANALFIQLTNIQRTFDTQKCKIWPNTWQENFTWKTSSANEYWVTQSSISGECGIINVSTLRQEKPSLWSYESKRIVTNPTGSEGSLKCSDIEERNVSYSWKRQDHIVDCRSIKFGF
;
A
#
# COMPACT_ATOMS: atom_id res chain seq x y z
N MET A 1 29.10 94.75 -13.21
CA MET A 1 28.44 94.04 -12.11
C MET A 1 27.70 92.85 -12.71
N ARG A 2 27.97 91.64 -12.21
CA ARG A 2 27.61 90.33 -12.76
C ARG A 2 26.10 90.06 -12.63
N THR A 3 25.49 89.45 -13.65
CA THR A 3 24.46 88.42 -13.42
C THR A 3 24.38 87.44 -14.60
N LYS A 4 24.74 86.17 -14.34
CA LYS A 4 24.55 85.04 -15.27
C LYS A 4 23.16 84.44 -15.02
N LEU A 5 22.37 84.25 -16.07
CA LEU A 5 21.10 83.53 -16.01
C LEU A 5 21.37 82.03 -16.24
N PHE A 6 21.15 81.21 -15.22
CA PHE A 6 21.18 79.75 -15.33
C PHE A 6 19.76 79.24 -15.63
N ILE A 7 19.60 78.57 -16.77
CA ILE A 7 18.37 77.86 -17.14
C ILE A 7 18.50 76.43 -16.60
N PHE A 8 17.79 76.12 -15.51
CA PHE A 8 17.63 74.75 -15.02
C PHE A 8 16.43 74.12 -15.74
N SER A 9 16.69 73.16 -16.63
CA SER A 9 15.67 72.32 -17.24
C SER A 9 15.31 71.20 -16.25
N SER A 10 14.14 71.31 -15.64
CA SER A 10 13.58 70.28 -14.76
C SER A 10 13.03 69.12 -15.59
N PHE A 11 13.78 68.02 -15.66
CA PHE A 11 13.26 66.73 -16.16
C PHE A 11 12.29 66.16 -15.12
N LEU A 12 10.99 66.20 -15.43
CA LEU A 12 9.93 65.57 -14.64
C LEU A 12 9.86 64.08 -15.01
N THR A 13 10.59 63.22 -14.29
CA THR A 13 10.47 61.77 -14.40
C THR A 13 9.13 61.31 -13.80
N VAL A 14 8.15 61.02 -14.66
CA VAL A 14 6.91 60.36 -14.28
C VAL A 14 7.25 58.89 -13.96
N LEU A 15 7.34 58.58 -12.66
CA LEU A 15 7.36 57.20 -12.17
C LEU A 15 5.96 56.61 -12.39
N VAL A 16 5.77 55.95 -13.53
CA VAL A 16 4.61 55.07 -13.74
C VAL A 16 4.79 53.88 -12.80
N SER A 17 4.11 53.90 -11.67
CA SER A 17 3.96 52.77 -10.77
C SER A 17 3.27 51.65 -11.54
N SER A 18 4.08 50.78 -12.14
CA SER A 18 3.61 49.50 -12.68
C SER A 18 3.10 48.69 -11.51
N GLN A 19 1.79 48.75 -11.25
CA GLN A 19 1.12 47.76 -10.42
C GLN A 19 1.18 46.45 -11.21
N ALA A 20 2.27 45.71 -11.04
CA ALA A 20 2.30 44.32 -11.40
C ALA A 20 1.21 43.65 -10.58
N VAL A 21 0.07 43.37 -11.22
CA VAL A 21 -0.94 42.49 -10.67
C VAL A 21 -0.25 41.14 -10.61
N ALA A 22 0.26 40.77 -9.43
CA ALA A 22 0.65 39.41 -9.17
C ALA A 22 -0.61 38.58 -9.41
N TYR A 23 -0.66 37.89 -10.55
CA TYR A 23 -1.61 36.81 -10.71
C TYR A 23 -1.23 35.79 -9.65
N ASP A 24 -1.96 35.80 -8.53
CA ASP A 24 -1.87 34.72 -7.54
C ASP A 24 -2.29 33.44 -8.24
N TYR A 25 -1.29 32.72 -8.73
CA TYR A 25 -1.48 31.40 -9.30
C TYR A 25 -1.90 30.49 -8.16
N VAL A 26 -3.13 29.98 -8.23
CA VAL A 26 -3.64 28.99 -7.27
C VAL A 26 -2.59 27.89 -7.12
N PRO A 27 -2.05 27.68 -5.90
CA PRO A 27 -0.98 26.73 -5.67
C PRO A 27 -1.50 25.31 -5.87
N PHE A 28 -0.64 24.41 -6.35
CA PHE A 28 -0.96 22.99 -6.48
C PHE A 28 0.30 22.13 -6.34
N PRO A 29 0.18 20.87 -5.88
CA PRO A 29 1.31 19.95 -5.87
C PRO A 29 1.52 19.40 -7.28
N ASN A 30 2.60 19.77 -7.97
CA ASN A 30 2.96 19.06 -9.21
C ASN A 30 3.23 17.58 -8.90
N THR A 31 4.00 17.32 -7.84
CA THR A 31 4.19 15.99 -7.26
C THR A 31 4.20 16.09 -5.74
N ALA A 32 3.66 15.11 -5.04
CA ALA A 32 3.75 15.01 -3.59
C ALA A 32 3.84 13.56 -3.12
N ILE A 33 4.67 13.30 -2.11
CA ILE A 33 4.65 12.05 -1.35
C ILE A 33 3.96 12.37 -0.03
N LEU A 34 2.88 11.66 0.28
CA LEU A 34 2.09 11.87 1.47
C LEU A 34 1.99 10.55 2.25
N HIS A 35 2.24 10.62 3.54
CA HIS A 35 2.30 9.49 4.45
C HIS A 35 0.99 9.36 5.21
N ASP A 36 0.45 8.15 5.29
CA ASP A 36 -0.72 7.87 6.09
C ASP A 36 -0.49 8.31 7.55
N GLN A 37 -1.46 9.01 8.13
CA GLN A 37 -1.37 9.51 9.51
C GLN A 37 -1.99 8.54 10.52
N SER A 38 -2.43 7.36 10.08
CA SER A 38 -2.94 6.30 10.93
C SER A 38 -1.80 5.31 11.25
N LYS A 39 -2.17 4.10 11.71
CA LYS A 39 -1.22 3.00 11.90
C LYS A 39 -0.99 2.18 10.62
N ALA A 40 -1.70 2.49 9.54
CA ALA A 40 -1.57 1.76 8.30
C ALA A 40 -0.19 1.99 7.67
N LYS A 41 0.41 0.91 7.17
CA LYS A 41 1.76 0.91 6.58
C LYS A 41 1.66 1.24 5.09
N ASN A 42 1.25 2.47 4.77
CA ASN A 42 1.10 2.88 3.38
C ASN A 42 1.46 4.35 3.15
N SER A 43 1.70 4.70 1.89
CA SER A 43 1.95 6.07 1.45
C SER A 43 1.34 6.29 0.08
N ILE A 44 1.05 7.54 -0.26
CA ILE A 44 0.53 7.93 -1.57
C ILE A 44 1.52 8.84 -2.26
N TYR A 45 1.74 8.57 -3.54
CA TYR A 45 2.38 9.47 -4.47
C TYR A 45 1.30 10.13 -5.33
N ALA A 46 1.20 11.45 -5.25
CA ALA A 46 0.31 12.25 -6.07
C ALA A 46 1.10 12.93 -7.20
N ASN A 47 0.60 12.87 -8.42
CA ASN A 47 1.10 13.60 -9.57
C ASN A 47 -0.05 14.38 -10.19
N CYS A 48 0.00 15.71 -10.11
CA CYS A 48 -1.10 16.57 -10.52
C CYS A 48 -0.74 17.51 -11.66
N THR A 49 -1.72 17.68 -12.55
CA THR A 49 -1.66 18.57 -13.70
C THR A 49 -2.80 19.58 -13.60
N LYS A 50 -2.47 20.86 -13.77
CA LYS A 50 -3.44 21.93 -13.72
C LYS A 50 -4.14 22.03 -15.07
N ASN A 51 -5.46 21.81 -15.09
CA ASN A 51 -6.26 21.85 -16.31
C ASN A 51 -6.71 23.28 -16.63
N SER A 52 -7.08 24.04 -15.59
CA SER A 52 -7.47 25.45 -15.69
C SER A 52 -7.12 26.17 -14.37
N GLN A 53 -7.42 27.46 -14.23
CA GLN A 53 -7.06 28.21 -13.02
C GLN A 53 -7.60 27.58 -11.73
N ASN A 54 -8.80 26.98 -11.81
CA ASN A 54 -9.54 26.42 -10.67
C ASN A 54 -9.82 24.92 -10.82
N GLU A 55 -9.16 24.22 -11.75
CA GLU A 55 -9.32 22.77 -11.94
C GLU A 55 -7.96 22.08 -11.97
N LEU A 56 -7.86 20.98 -11.22
CA LEU A 56 -6.64 20.19 -11.03
C LEU A 56 -6.97 18.72 -11.22
N SER A 57 -6.23 18.02 -12.08
CA SER A 57 -6.33 16.57 -12.19
C SER A 57 -5.14 15.91 -11.53
N CYS A 58 -5.37 15.00 -10.59
CA CYS A 58 -4.33 14.29 -9.87
C CYS A 58 -4.45 12.78 -10.12
N ASN A 59 -3.33 12.16 -10.49
CA ASN A 59 -3.17 10.72 -10.47
C ASN A 59 -2.48 10.33 -9.17
N PHE A 60 -3.05 9.34 -8.47
CA PHE A 60 -2.52 8.84 -7.22
C PHE A 60 -2.03 7.41 -7.39
N VAL A 61 -0.92 7.11 -6.73
CA VAL A 61 -0.40 5.75 -6.54
C VAL A 61 -0.23 5.56 -5.04
N GLN A 62 -1.09 4.74 -4.43
CA GLN A 62 -0.91 4.26 -3.07
C GLN A 62 -0.04 3.01 -3.09
N MET A 63 1.00 3.01 -2.27
CA MET A 63 1.82 1.84 -1.99
C MET A 63 1.53 1.36 -0.57
N THR A 64 0.92 0.19 -0.46
CA THR A 64 0.65 -0.46 0.83
C THR A 64 1.64 -1.59 1.06
N LEU A 65 2.23 -1.63 2.24
CA LEU A 65 3.11 -2.69 2.70
C LEU A 65 2.38 -3.51 3.75
N SER A 66 2.22 -4.80 3.53
CA SER A 66 1.63 -5.72 4.51
C SER A 66 2.43 -7.01 4.58
N TYR A 67 2.28 -7.75 5.67
CA TYR A 67 2.82 -9.10 5.75
C TYR A 67 2.11 -10.02 4.74
N GLU A 68 2.83 -11.00 4.22
CA GLU A 68 2.22 -12.07 3.42
C GLU A 68 1.24 -12.87 4.29
N LEU A 69 1.69 -13.23 5.50
CA LEU A 69 0.92 -13.77 6.61
C LEU A 69 1.18 -12.91 7.84
N ASP A 70 0.14 -12.40 8.51
CA ASP A 70 0.35 -11.65 9.76
C ASP A 70 0.96 -12.59 10.83
N PRO A 71 2.07 -12.20 11.49
CA PRO A 71 2.64 -12.98 12.60
C PRO A 71 1.62 -13.35 13.68
N GLU A 72 0.62 -12.50 13.93
CA GLU A 72 -0.43 -12.75 14.93
C GLU A 72 -1.40 -13.87 14.49
N ASP A 73 -1.57 -14.05 13.18
CA ASP A 73 -2.47 -15.05 12.59
C ASP A 73 -1.81 -16.43 12.46
N LEU A 74 -0.48 -16.53 12.57
CA LEU A 74 0.29 -17.76 12.32
C LEU A 74 -0.29 -18.99 13.03
N LYS A 75 -0.61 -18.87 14.32
CA LYS A 75 -1.12 -20.00 15.12
C LYS A 75 -2.46 -20.50 14.59
N THR A 76 -3.36 -19.56 14.28
CA THR A 76 -4.72 -19.89 13.81
C THR A 76 -4.65 -20.46 12.40
N THR A 77 -3.84 -19.88 11.52
CA THR A 77 -3.60 -20.42 10.17
C THR A 77 -3.04 -21.83 10.22
N LEU A 78 -2.01 -22.08 11.05
CA LEU A 78 -1.44 -23.42 11.21
C LEU A 78 -2.46 -24.42 11.73
N SER A 79 -3.23 -24.08 12.76
CA SER A 79 -4.25 -24.98 13.30
C SER A 79 -5.27 -25.35 12.22
N ASN A 80 -5.80 -24.36 11.50
CA ASN A 80 -6.81 -24.59 10.47
C ASN A 80 -6.28 -25.44 9.31
N GLU A 81 -5.07 -25.15 8.81
CA GLU A 81 -4.47 -25.93 7.71
C GLU A 81 -4.11 -27.36 8.11
N ILE A 82 -3.61 -27.54 9.35
CA ILE A 82 -3.32 -28.88 9.89
C ILE A 82 -4.61 -29.67 10.09
N ASP A 83 -5.65 -29.04 10.66
CA ASP A 83 -6.94 -29.69 10.88
C ASP A 83 -7.62 -30.04 9.56
N GLU A 84 -7.58 -29.15 8.56
CA GLU A 84 -8.07 -29.41 7.21
C GLU A 84 -7.33 -30.59 6.57
N PHE A 85 -6.00 -30.60 6.64
CA PHE A 85 -5.18 -31.67 6.09
C PHE A 85 -5.48 -33.02 6.76
N LEU A 86 -5.49 -33.07 8.09
CA LEU A 86 -5.68 -34.32 8.85
C LEU A 86 -7.10 -34.88 8.73
N ASN A 87 -8.11 -34.00 8.63
CA ASN A 87 -9.51 -34.40 8.53
C ASN A 87 -10.00 -34.51 7.07
N SER A 88 -9.17 -34.15 6.09
CA SER A 88 -9.51 -34.37 4.68
C SER A 88 -9.57 -35.86 4.36
N ASN A 89 -10.72 -36.33 3.90
CA ASN A 89 -10.91 -37.69 3.40
C ASN A 89 -10.48 -37.85 1.93
N SER A 90 -9.77 -36.87 1.38
CA SER A 90 -9.48 -36.79 -0.06
C SER A 90 -8.34 -37.71 -0.52
N ALA A 91 -7.48 -38.18 0.39
CA ALA A 91 -6.36 -39.05 0.06
C ALA A 91 -6.37 -40.33 0.91
N THR A 92 -6.22 -41.47 0.24
CA THR A 92 -5.96 -42.76 0.87
C THR A 92 -4.61 -42.76 1.57
N ARG A 93 -4.43 -43.70 2.51
CA ARG A 93 -3.16 -43.94 3.21
C ARG A 93 -1.96 -44.02 2.26
N ASP A 94 -2.09 -44.80 1.20
CA ASP A 94 -1.01 -45.04 0.25
C ASP A 94 -0.70 -43.80 -0.60
N GLU A 95 -1.72 -43.01 -0.94
CA GLU A 95 -1.56 -41.73 -1.63
C GLU A 95 -0.77 -40.73 -0.79
N LYS A 96 -1.10 -40.58 0.51
CA LYS A 96 -0.35 -39.70 1.42
C LYS A 96 1.13 -40.09 1.53
N ILE A 97 1.40 -41.39 1.67
CA ILE A 97 2.78 -41.91 1.72
C ILE A 97 3.50 -41.65 0.40
N LYS A 98 2.84 -41.89 -0.74
CA LYS A 98 3.41 -41.68 -2.08
C LYS A 98 3.72 -40.20 -2.33
N GLU A 99 2.80 -39.31 -1.97
CA GLU A 99 2.96 -37.87 -2.10
C GLU A 99 4.12 -37.36 -1.24
N ALA A 100 4.16 -37.74 0.05
CA ALA A 100 5.26 -37.38 0.93
C ALA A 100 6.61 -37.89 0.41
N LYS A 101 6.68 -39.14 -0.06
CA LYS A 101 7.89 -39.69 -0.69
C LYS A 101 8.27 -38.96 -1.96
N SER A 102 7.30 -38.46 -2.73
CA SER A 102 7.58 -37.76 -3.99
C SER A 102 8.44 -36.51 -3.81
N LEU A 103 8.51 -35.95 -2.58
CA LEU A 103 9.38 -34.84 -2.21
C LEU A 103 10.84 -35.27 -1.99
N CYS A 104 11.15 -36.56 -1.91
CA CYS A 104 12.50 -37.05 -1.64
C CYS A 104 13.49 -36.55 -2.70
N SER A 105 14.57 -35.93 -2.24
CA SER A 105 15.55 -35.25 -3.11
C SER A 105 16.26 -36.18 -4.10
N SER A 106 16.33 -37.48 -3.83
CA SER A 106 17.02 -38.45 -4.68
C SER A 106 16.14 -39.08 -5.77
N LEU A 107 14.81 -38.91 -5.69
CA LEU A 107 13.87 -39.61 -6.58
C LEU A 107 13.67 -38.96 -7.95
N SER A 108 13.93 -37.65 -8.09
CA SER A 108 13.76 -36.95 -9.36
C SER A 108 14.83 -35.87 -9.57
N GLU A 109 15.15 -35.58 -10.83
CA GLU A 109 16.07 -34.48 -11.17
C GLU A 109 15.48 -33.11 -10.75
N ASP A 110 14.16 -32.97 -10.78
CA ASP A 110 13.51 -31.75 -10.32
C ASP A 110 13.72 -31.54 -8.82
N ASN A 111 13.61 -32.59 -7.99
CA ASN A 111 13.86 -32.46 -6.56
C ASN A 111 15.34 -32.20 -6.26
N LYS A 112 16.26 -32.74 -7.06
CA LYS A 112 17.69 -32.38 -6.96
C LYS A 112 17.91 -30.90 -7.30
N ARG A 113 17.23 -30.38 -8.32
CA ARG A 113 17.28 -28.94 -8.67
C ARG A 113 16.72 -28.07 -7.55
N VAL A 114 15.59 -28.46 -6.97
CA VAL A 114 14.99 -27.77 -5.81
C VAL A 114 15.95 -27.80 -4.62
N ARG A 115 16.53 -28.97 -4.29
CA ARG A 115 17.54 -29.07 -3.24
C ARG A 115 18.72 -28.13 -3.48
N ASN A 116 19.32 -28.18 -4.68
CA ASN A 116 20.46 -27.35 -5.04
C ASN A 116 20.13 -25.86 -4.97
N HIS A 117 18.90 -25.46 -5.34
CA HIS A 117 18.43 -24.10 -5.15
C HIS A 117 18.49 -23.69 -3.68
N PHE A 118 17.98 -24.53 -2.77
CA PHE A 118 18.03 -24.25 -1.33
C PHE A 118 19.45 -24.35 -0.74
N GLU A 119 20.32 -25.20 -1.25
CA GLU A 119 21.74 -25.23 -0.84
C GLU A 119 22.41 -23.88 -1.11
N ASN A 120 22.14 -23.26 -2.27
CA ASN A 120 22.66 -21.92 -2.59
C ASN A 120 22.10 -20.81 -1.67
N LEU A 121 20.95 -21.04 -1.03
CA LEU A 121 20.34 -20.08 -0.10
C LEU A 121 20.91 -20.16 1.32
N ARG A 122 21.74 -21.18 1.64
CA ARG A 122 22.35 -21.35 2.98
C ARG A 122 23.28 -20.20 3.38
N GLU A 123 23.85 -19.51 2.42
CA GLU A 123 24.73 -18.35 2.66
C GLU A 123 23.99 -17.00 2.57
N THR A 124 22.64 -17.02 2.60
CA THR A 124 21.80 -15.82 2.51
C THR A 124 21.04 -15.55 3.81
N SER A 125 20.26 -14.47 3.86
CA SER A 125 19.31 -14.21 4.97
C SER A 125 18.21 -15.27 5.10
N GLN A 126 18.07 -16.16 4.11
CA GLN A 126 17.09 -17.25 4.08
C GLN A 126 17.65 -18.60 4.56
N LYS A 127 18.85 -18.63 5.16
CA LYS A 127 19.54 -19.87 5.55
C LYS A 127 18.68 -20.81 6.41
N ASP A 128 17.93 -20.28 7.38
CA ASP A 128 17.15 -21.10 8.32
C ASP A 128 15.99 -21.80 7.61
N PHE A 129 15.32 -21.07 6.70
CA PHE A 129 14.28 -21.61 5.83
C PHE A 129 14.86 -22.68 4.91
N ALA A 130 16.00 -22.41 4.27
CA ALA A 130 16.67 -23.35 3.39
C ALA A 130 17.09 -24.65 4.09
N ILE A 131 17.66 -24.56 5.30
CA ILE A 131 18.00 -25.72 6.13
C ILE A 131 16.74 -26.52 6.46
N GLY A 132 15.66 -25.83 6.84
CA GLY A 132 14.36 -26.46 7.11
C GLY A 132 13.85 -27.25 5.91
N VAL A 133 13.78 -26.64 4.73
CA VAL A 133 13.29 -27.29 3.51
C VAL A 133 14.18 -28.46 3.10
N ILE A 134 15.51 -28.30 3.11
CA ILE A 134 16.44 -29.41 2.83
C ILE A 134 16.20 -30.59 3.78
N GLY A 135 16.00 -30.31 5.07
CA GLY A 135 15.66 -31.33 6.06
C GLY A 135 14.35 -32.06 5.76
N ILE A 136 13.34 -31.38 5.22
CA ILE A 136 12.09 -32.00 4.75
C ILE A 136 12.37 -32.91 3.55
N LEU A 137 13.12 -32.44 2.55
CA LEU A 137 13.44 -33.23 1.36
C LEU A 137 14.24 -34.51 1.70
N ASP A 138 15.06 -34.47 2.74
CA ASP A 138 15.80 -35.64 3.25
C ASP A 138 14.87 -36.59 4.01
N LYS A 139 14.05 -36.08 4.94
CA LYS A 139 13.07 -36.90 5.69
C LYS A 139 12.03 -37.55 4.78
N ALA A 140 11.66 -36.90 3.69
CA ALA A 140 10.74 -37.44 2.68
C ALA A 140 11.20 -38.81 2.14
N CYS A 141 12.51 -39.04 2.07
CA CYS A 141 13.08 -40.31 1.62
C CYS A 141 12.86 -41.46 2.60
N GLU A 142 12.60 -41.15 3.87
CA GLU A 142 12.51 -42.11 4.97
C GLU A 142 11.06 -42.47 5.36
N VAL A 143 10.07 -41.78 4.79
CA VAL A 143 8.64 -41.97 5.08
C VAL A 143 8.24 -43.43 4.82
N LYS A 144 7.61 -44.10 5.80
CA LYS A 144 7.12 -45.49 5.65
C LYS A 144 5.66 -45.65 6.03
N THR A 145 5.15 -44.76 6.88
CA THR A 145 3.81 -44.83 7.43
C THR A 145 3.03 -43.55 7.15
N GLU A 146 1.70 -43.62 7.32
CA GLU A 146 0.85 -42.43 7.25
C GLU A 146 1.21 -41.39 8.31
N SER A 147 1.60 -41.86 9.51
CA SER A 147 2.05 -40.99 10.60
C SER A 147 3.29 -40.19 10.19
N ASP A 148 4.25 -40.83 9.52
CA ASP A 148 5.45 -40.16 9.01
C ASP A 148 5.10 -39.12 7.94
N ALA A 149 4.19 -39.47 7.02
CA ALA A 149 3.71 -38.57 5.98
C ALA A 149 3.04 -37.34 6.60
N ASN A 150 2.10 -37.55 7.52
CA ASN A 150 1.41 -36.46 8.22
C ASN A 150 2.40 -35.56 8.98
N ALA A 151 3.35 -36.15 9.71
CA ALA A 151 4.37 -35.39 10.43
C ALA A 151 5.25 -34.57 9.48
N LEU A 152 5.58 -35.10 8.31
CA LEU A 152 6.35 -34.39 7.28
C LEU A 152 5.58 -33.18 6.75
N PHE A 153 4.30 -33.35 6.38
CA PHE A 153 3.46 -32.27 5.88
C PHE A 153 3.25 -31.18 6.94
N ILE A 154 2.97 -31.55 8.19
CA ILE A 154 2.85 -30.60 9.29
C ILE A 154 4.15 -29.78 9.45
N GLN A 155 5.32 -30.43 9.40
CA GLN A 155 6.60 -29.73 9.50
C GLN A 155 6.83 -28.80 8.29
N LEU A 156 6.50 -29.24 7.08
CA LEU A 156 6.60 -28.43 5.87
C LEU A 156 5.71 -27.18 5.96
N THR A 157 4.43 -27.35 6.33
CA THR A 157 3.49 -26.25 6.53
C THR A 157 4.00 -25.28 7.59
N ASN A 158 4.51 -25.79 8.72
CA ASN A 158 5.08 -24.94 9.76
C ASN A 158 6.26 -24.10 9.27
N ILE A 159 7.21 -24.72 8.53
CA ILE A 159 8.37 -24.03 7.96
C ILE A 159 7.91 -22.96 6.96
N GLN A 160 6.98 -23.31 6.07
CA GLN A 160 6.46 -22.40 5.04
C GLN A 160 5.75 -21.20 5.66
N ARG A 161 4.80 -21.43 6.57
CA ARG A 161 4.00 -20.35 7.17
C ARG A 161 4.84 -19.47 8.08
N THR A 162 5.77 -20.04 8.85
CA THR A 162 6.72 -19.25 9.64
C THR A 162 7.60 -18.37 8.75
N PHE A 163 7.97 -18.84 7.56
CA PHE A 163 8.71 -18.02 6.62
C PHE A 163 7.81 -16.94 5.98
N ASP A 164 6.54 -17.25 5.71
CA ASP A 164 5.56 -16.28 5.18
C ASP A 164 5.30 -15.11 6.16
N THR A 165 5.40 -15.31 7.48
CA THR A 165 5.31 -14.19 8.45
C THR A 165 6.48 -13.21 8.38
N GLN A 166 7.58 -13.61 7.76
CA GLN A 166 8.77 -12.80 7.55
C GLN A 166 8.82 -12.18 6.14
N LYS A 167 7.78 -12.41 5.33
CA LYS A 167 7.62 -11.82 4.00
C LYS A 167 6.67 -10.64 4.08
N CYS A 168 7.03 -9.60 3.35
CA CYS A 168 6.13 -8.51 3.03
C CYS A 168 5.70 -8.59 1.59
N LYS A 169 4.46 -8.16 1.32
CA LYS A 169 3.97 -7.86 -0.03
C LYS A 169 3.75 -6.36 -0.17
N ILE A 170 4.07 -5.85 -1.35
CA ILE A 170 3.74 -4.48 -1.74
C ILE A 170 2.55 -4.51 -2.67
N TRP A 171 1.50 -3.81 -2.28
CA TRP A 171 0.28 -3.66 -3.06
C TRP A 171 0.15 -2.23 -3.60
N PRO A 172 0.30 -2.03 -4.92
CA PRO A 172 0.00 -0.75 -5.54
C PRO A 172 -1.51 -0.64 -5.78
N ASN A 173 -2.07 0.52 -5.45
CA ASN A 173 -3.42 0.92 -5.84
C ASN A 173 -3.37 2.28 -6.54
N THR A 174 -4.06 2.43 -7.65
CA THR A 174 -4.02 3.67 -8.44
C THR A 174 -5.42 4.20 -8.72
N TRP A 175 -5.60 5.51 -8.60
CA TRP A 175 -6.85 6.18 -8.96
C TRP A 175 -6.58 7.61 -9.43
N GLN A 176 -7.60 8.23 -10.01
CA GLN A 176 -7.54 9.61 -10.50
C GLN A 176 -8.69 10.41 -9.90
N GLU A 177 -8.40 11.66 -9.54
CA GLU A 177 -9.42 12.61 -9.08
C GLU A 177 -9.25 13.97 -9.76
N ASN A 178 -10.38 14.63 -10.01
CA ASN A 178 -10.42 15.99 -10.51
C ASN A 178 -10.92 16.91 -9.40
N PHE A 179 -10.07 17.84 -8.97
CA PHE A 179 -10.36 18.80 -7.91
C PHE A 179 -10.76 20.15 -8.49
N THR A 180 -11.61 20.85 -7.75
CA THR A 180 -11.93 22.26 -7.96
C THR A 180 -11.39 23.09 -6.81
N TRP A 181 -10.85 24.27 -7.11
CA TRP A 181 -10.37 25.20 -6.08
C TRP A 181 -11.54 25.80 -5.30
N LYS A 182 -11.41 25.85 -3.97
CA LYS A 182 -12.35 26.51 -3.08
C LYS A 182 -11.61 27.43 -2.13
N THR A 183 -12.11 28.65 -2.03
CA THR A 183 -11.73 29.64 -1.02
C THR A 183 -12.86 29.77 -0.02
N SER A 184 -12.58 29.55 1.26
CA SER A 184 -13.47 29.91 2.37
C SER A 184 -12.81 31.00 3.22
N SER A 185 -13.59 31.63 4.12
CA SER A 185 -13.12 32.73 4.97
C SER A 185 -11.90 32.42 5.84
N ALA A 186 -11.54 31.14 6.00
CA ALA A 186 -10.41 30.71 6.82
C ALA A 186 -9.43 29.77 6.10
N ASN A 187 -9.78 29.21 4.93
CA ASN A 187 -8.96 28.18 4.28
C ASN A 187 -9.13 28.18 2.77
N GLU A 188 -8.02 27.93 2.07
CA GLU A 188 -8.02 27.65 0.64
C GLU A 188 -7.57 26.22 0.39
N TYR A 189 -8.29 25.51 -0.48
CA TYR A 189 -8.04 24.10 -0.72
C TYR A 189 -8.64 23.63 -2.04
N TRP A 190 -8.08 22.54 -2.55
CA TRP A 190 -8.65 21.77 -3.63
C TRP A 190 -9.63 20.76 -3.05
N VAL A 191 -10.80 20.61 -3.67
CA VAL A 191 -11.80 19.60 -3.26
C VAL A 191 -12.39 18.88 -4.46
N THR A 192 -12.65 17.59 -4.28
CA THR A 192 -13.50 16.80 -5.15
C THR A 192 -14.61 16.16 -4.33
N GLN A 193 -15.75 15.94 -4.97
CA GLN A 193 -16.88 15.24 -4.38
C GLN A 193 -17.51 14.38 -5.48
N SER A 194 -17.65 13.09 -5.22
CA SER A 194 -18.37 12.19 -6.13
C SER A 194 -19.87 12.49 -6.12
N SER A 195 -20.55 12.09 -7.18
CA SER A 195 -22.01 11.94 -7.12
C SER A 195 -22.39 10.90 -6.07
N ILE A 196 -23.63 10.99 -5.58
CA ILE A 196 -24.24 9.98 -4.73
C ILE A 196 -24.33 8.68 -5.53
N SER A 197 -23.87 7.56 -4.97
CA SER A 197 -23.94 6.24 -5.60
C SER A 197 -24.66 5.21 -4.73
N GLY A 198 -25.45 4.34 -5.35
CA GLY A 198 -26.14 3.23 -4.69
C GLY A 198 -27.30 3.65 -3.79
N GLU A 199 -28.04 2.67 -3.29
CA GLU A 199 -29.21 2.88 -2.40
C GLU A 199 -28.81 3.38 -1.01
N CYS A 200 -27.56 3.09 -0.61
CA CYS A 200 -26.96 3.59 0.63
C CYS A 200 -26.51 5.06 0.55
N GLY A 201 -26.51 5.64 -0.65
CA GLY A 201 -26.13 7.03 -0.86
C GLY A 201 -24.67 7.31 -0.49
N ILE A 202 -23.75 6.56 -1.08
CA ILE A 202 -22.32 6.70 -0.81
C ILE A 202 -21.80 7.96 -1.51
N ILE A 203 -21.07 8.80 -0.77
CA ILE A 203 -20.37 9.97 -1.29
C ILE A 203 -18.90 9.89 -0.87
N ASN A 204 -17.98 10.10 -1.81
CA ASN A 204 -16.56 10.28 -1.50
C ASN A 204 -16.20 11.75 -1.67
N VAL A 205 -15.54 12.32 -0.65
CA VAL A 205 -15.07 13.70 -0.64
C VAL A 205 -13.58 13.68 -0.34
N SER A 206 -12.78 14.25 -1.22
CA SER A 206 -11.34 14.35 -1.03
C SER A 206 -10.88 15.80 -1.07
N THR A 207 -9.88 16.15 -0.26
CA THR A 207 -9.31 17.51 -0.22
C THR A 207 -7.80 17.47 -0.27
N LEU A 208 -7.20 18.44 -0.97
CA LEU A 208 -5.77 18.74 -0.90
C LEU A 208 -5.59 20.14 -0.30
N ARG A 209 -4.83 20.21 0.80
CA ARG A 209 -4.56 21.44 1.54
C ARG A 209 -3.08 21.75 1.52
N GLN A 210 -2.75 23.01 1.29
CA GLN A 210 -1.38 23.47 1.42
C GLN A 210 -1.12 23.84 2.87
N GLU A 211 -0.15 23.19 3.51
CA GLU A 211 0.29 23.54 4.86
C GLU A 211 1.44 24.54 4.84
N LYS A 212 2.37 24.40 3.89
CA LYS A 212 3.50 25.29 3.63
C LYS A 212 3.79 25.32 2.12
N PRO A 213 4.63 26.25 1.61
CA PRO A 213 5.08 26.19 0.23
C PRO A 213 5.56 24.78 -0.15
N SER A 214 4.93 24.19 -1.17
CA SER A 214 5.17 22.81 -1.64
C SER A 214 4.86 21.66 -0.67
N LEU A 215 4.34 21.91 0.53
CA LEU A 215 3.97 20.87 1.49
C LEU A 215 2.45 20.76 1.61
N TRP A 216 1.95 19.56 1.38
CA TRP A 216 0.54 19.29 1.21
C TRP A 216 0.06 18.23 2.19
N SER A 217 -1.24 18.25 2.47
CA SER A 217 -1.97 17.15 3.07
C SER A 217 -3.16 16.79 2.20
N TYR A 218 -3.52 15.51 2.24
CA TYR A 218 -4.63 14.92 1.52
C TYR A 218 -5.55 14.23 2.52
N GLU A 219 -6.84 14.54 2.49
CA GLU A 219 -7.85 13.89 3.31
C GLU A 219 -8.94 13.34 2.39
N SER A 220 -9.36 12.10 2.61
CA SER A 220 -10.45 11.47 1.85
C SER A 220 -11.45 10.84 2.80
N LYS A 221 -12.73 11.17 2.58
CA LYS A 221 -13.87 10.72 3.38
C LYS A 221 -14.86 9.98 2.52
N ARG A 222 -15.29 8.81 2.96
CA ARG A 222 -16.47 8.11 2.48
C ARG A 222 -17.58 8.29 3.50
N ILE A 223 -18.70 8.83 3.04
CA ILE A 223 -19.88 9.13 3.85
C ILE A 223 -21.04 8.30 3.33
N VAL A 224 -21.84 7.74 4.24
CA VAL A 224 -23.07 6.99 3.92
C VAL A 224 -24.26 7.87 4.27
N THR A 225 -24.97 8.40 3.28
CA THR A 225 -26.07 9.35 3.55
C THR A 225 -27.40 8.68 3.87
N ASN A 226 -27.55 7.37 3.62
CA ASN A 226 -28.74 6.59 3.95
C ASN A 226 -28.38 5.33 4.78
N PRO A 227 -27.92 5.48 6.03
CA PRO A 227 -27.45 4.35 6.84
C PRO A 227 -28.57 3.37 7.23
N THR A 228 -29.83 3.80 7.18
CA THR A 228 -31.00 2.97 7.47
C THR A 228 -31.45 2.12 6.29
N GLY A 229 -30.88 2.35 5.10
CA GLY A 229 -31.19 1.58 3.91
C GLY A 229 -30.57 0.19 3.90
N SER A 230 -30.80 -0.51 2.80
CA SER A 230 -30.14 -1.77 2.45
C SER A 230 -29.87 -1.79 0.96
N GLU A 231 -28.79 -2.43 0.54
CA GLU A 231 -28.48 -2.69 -0.86
C GLU A 231 -28.41 -4.22 -1.05
N GLY A 232 -29.51 -4.80 -1.55
CA GLY A 232 -29.69 -6.25 -1.56
C GLY A 232 -29.75 -6.84 -0.15
N SER A 233 -28.85 -7.78 0.17
CA SER A 233 -28.74 -8.39 1.50
C SER A 233 -27.83 -7.63 2.46
N LEU A 234 -27.12 -6.60 1.99
CA LEU A 234 -26.20 -5.80 2.80
C LEU A 234 -26.95 -4.62 3.43
N LYS A 235 -26.83 -4.40 4.74
CA LYS A 235 -27.37 -3.19 5.37
C LYS A 235 -26.41 -2.03 5.13
N CYS A 236 -26.94 -0.84 4.84
CA CYS A 236 -26.10 0.33 4.62
C CYS A 236 -25.31 0.73 5.88
N SER A 237 -25.80 0.37 7.07
CA SER A 237 -25.09 0.50 8.34
C SER A 237 -23.79 -0.31 8.42
N ASP A 238 -23.68 -1.36 7.62
CA ASP A 238 -22.52 -2.27 7.62
C ASP A 238 -21.44 -1.76 6.64
N ILE A 239 -21.75 -0.74 5.83
CA ILE A 239 -20.79 -0.08 4.96
C ILE A 239 -19.89 0.81 5.82
N GLU A 240 -18.61 0.49 5.84
CA GLU A 240 -17.61 1.26 6.57
C GLU A 240 -17.51 2.70 6.02
N GLU A 241 -17.85 3.67 6.86
CA GLU A 241 -17.43 5.06 6.66
C GLU A 241 -15.93 5.15 6.86
N ARG A 242 -15.24 5.67 5.86
CA ARG A 242 -13.78 5.73 5.85
C ARG A 242 -13.35 7.17 5.97
N ASN A 243 -12.45 7.47 6.90
CA ASN A 243 -11.74 8.74 6.94
C ASN A 243 -10.24 8.45 6.95
N VAL A 244 -9.55 8.83 5.87
CA VAL A 244 -8.10 8.67 5.74
C VAL A 244 -7.46 10.03 5.58
N SER A 245 -6.32 10.21 6.26
CA SER A 245 -5.56 11.46 6.24
C SER A 245 -4.10 11.14 5.95
N TYR A 246 -3.54 11.88 5.02
CA TYR A 246 -2.17 11.77 4.56
C TYR A 246 -1.48 13.12 4.66
N SER A 247 -0.24 13.15 5.15
CA SER A 247 0.53 14.38 5.32
C SER A 247 1.91 14.24 4.69
N TRP A 248 2.50 15.36 4.28
CA TRP A 248 3.92 15.46 3.92
C TRP A 248 4.86 15.05 5.06
N LYS A 249 4.38 15.08 6.31
CA LYS A 249 5.18 14.71 7.48
C LYS A 249 5.54 13.23 7.40
N ARG A 250 6.85 12.96 7.31
CA ARG A 250 7.37 11.60 7.31
C ARG A 250 6.96 10.88 8.59
N GLN A 251 6.42 9.69 8.42
CA GLN A 251 6.15 8.75 9.50
C GLN A 251 6.93 7.48 9.21
N ASP A 252 7.80 7.09 10.13
CA ASP A 252 8.52 5.83 10.03
C ASP A 252 7.60 4.71 10.54
N HIS A 253 7.40 3.69 9.71
CA HIS A 253 6.66 2.49 10.09
C HIS A 253 7.65 1.34 10.21
N ILE A 254 7.75 0.76 11.41
CA ILE A 254 8.61 -0.41 11.65
C ILE A 254 7.93 -1.63 11.05
N VAL A 255 8.60 -2.28 10.11
CA VAL A 255 8.15 -3.51 9.49
C VAL A 255 9.32 -4.49 9.44
N ASP A 256 9.21 -5.59 10.18
CA ASP A 256 10.28 -6.57 10.32
C ASP A 256 10.11 -7.68 9.27
N CYS A 257 10.39 -7.34 8.01
CA CYS A 257 10.33 -8.26 6.88
C CYS A 257 11.74 -8.63 6.42
N ARG A 258 12.02 -9.94 6.31
CA ARG A 258 13.27 -10.47 5.76
C ARG A 258 13.32 -10.44 4.24
N SER A 259 12.16 -10.41 3.59
CA SER A 259 12.06 -10.29 2.14
C SER A 259 10.79 -9.57 1.70
N ILE A 260 10.83 -8.99 0.50
CA ILE A 260 9.73 -8.26 -0.11
C ILE A 260 9.35 -8.95 -1.41
N LYS A 261 8.08 -9.27 -1.56
CA LYS A 261 7.48 -9.76 -2.80
C LYS A 261 6.86 -8.59 -3.56
N PHE A 262 7.28 -8.39 -4.80
CA PHE A 262 6.70 -7.42 -5.72
C PHE A 262 5.69 -8.13 -6.63
N GLY A 263 4.49 -7.58 -6.73
CA GLY A 263 3.43 -8.12 -7.58
C GLY A 263 2.63 -9.26 -6.93
N PHE A 264 1.75 -9.84 -7.72
CA PHE A 264 0.86 -10.94 -7.35
C PHE A 264 1.60 -12.27 -7.26
#